data_AF-A0AAE8NCA9-F1
#
_entry.id   AF-A0AAE8NCA9-F1
#
_cell.length_a   1.000
_cell.length_b   1.000
_cell.length_c   1.000
_cell.angle_alpha   90.00
_cell.angle_beta   90.00
_cell.angle_gamma   90.00
#
_symmetry.space_group_name_H-M   'P 1'
#
loop_
_entity.id
_entity.type
_entity.pdbx_description
1 polymer ?
#
loop_
_entity_poly.entity_id
_entity_poly.type
_entity_poly.pdbx_seq_one_letter_code
_entity_poly.pdbx_strand_id
1 'polypeptide(L)'
;MDLIETPENLIDKSEKFIGFYSKDGFWVDKRIDIENPDDVRKLFGIIPDIVISAEFKKFRAFVCVDGLILLRVEHLARTMPSIGDPRQLSDSLQWLESHLDYANALQLCIESESIKNSTSPEIISTSVLNSDTCRVGFIDGIPVNRSLENNRSLVAARHELIVWLSSGMPAQQHPQATSPAWMSWTVVPKSVIHSAIETFSLICGDENIIKWLSFISKAKTSHFNNDFRVAFVLLWFVIESAAKSLALKNGINARKIKTMELIAHELRLKNLINDEMFDNLTVLRKEVRNKLFHEPADTVCLPHHSVAAAKVAIDLVVRGRAIDLNTKWTTSAQF
;
A
#
# COMPACT_ATOMS: atom_id res chain seq x y z
N MET A 1 7.93 -11.47 -45.81
CA MET A 1 6.50 -11.66 -45.54
C MET A 1 6.32 -11.27 -44.09
N ASP A 2 6.09 -9.99 -43.86
CA ASP A 2 5.92 -9.47 -42.50
C ASP A 2 4.50 -9.84 -42.06
N LEU A 3 4.42 -10.70 -41.04
CA LEU A 3 3.16 -11.05 -40.42
C LEU A 3 2.59 -9.77 -39.80
N ILE A 4 1.46 -9.30 -40.34
CA ILE A 4 0.68 -8.20 -39.75
C ILE A 4 0.31 -8.65 -38.34
N GLU A 5 0.93 -8.03 -37.33
CA GLU A 5 0.61 -8.31 -35.93
C GLU A 5 -0.85 -7.94 -35.68
N THR A 6 -1.65 -8.92 -35.27
CA THR A 6 -3.04 -8.68 -34.88
C THR A 6 -3.08 -7.78 -33.63
N PRO A 7 -4.10 -6.93 -33.44
CA PRO A 7 -4.25 -6.08 -32.26
C PRO A 7 -4.18 -6.86 -30.93
N GLU A 8 -4.64 -8.11 -30.94
CA GLU A 8 -4.54 -9.04 -29.80
C GLU A 8 -3.09 -9.38 -29.43
N ASN A 9 -2.20 -9.55 -30.42
CA ASN A 9 -0.77 -9.80 -30.19
C ASN A 9 -0.03 -8.57 -29.64
N LEU A 10 -0.52 -7.36 -29.90
CA LEU A 10 0.07 -6.11 -29.37
C LEU A 10 -0.35 -5.85 -27.92
N ILE A 11 -1.59 -6.17 -27.56
CA ILE A 11 -2.09 -6.05 -26.17
C ILE A 11 -1.36 -7.01 -25.22
N ASP A 12 -0.92 -8.18 -25.71
CA ASP A 12 -0.18 -9.14 -24.93
C ASP A 12 1.28 -8.72 -24.69
N LYS A 13 1.84 -7.92 -25.61
CA LYS A 13 3.20 -7.33 -25.48
C LYS A 13 3.25 -6.08 -24.61
N SER A 14 2.11 -5.52 -24.21
CA SER A 14 2.10 -4.28 -23.43
C SER A 14 2.65 -4.49 -22.02
N GLU A 15 3.41 -3.52 -21.51
CA GLU A 15 3.87 -3.50 -20.12
C GLU A 15 2.68 -3.32 -19.18
N LYS A 16 2.47 -4.28 -18.26
CA LYS A 16 1.34 -4.24 -17.33
C LYS A 16 1.72 -3.55 -16.02
N PHE A 17 0.89 -2.60 -15.60
CA PHE A 17 0.93 -1.92 -14.32
C PHE A 17 -0.33 -2.27 -13.52
N ILE A 18 -0.20 -2.30 -12.19
CA ILE A 18 -1.33 -2.32 -11.27
C ILE A 18 -1.55 -0.91 -10.75
N GLY A 19 -2.75 -0.38 -11.00
CA GLY A 19 -3.19 0.92 -10.58
C GLY A 19 -4.05 0.87 -9.33
N PHE A 20 -3.82 1.76 -8.38
CA PHE A 20 -4.61 1.89 -7.15
C PHE A 20 -4.60 3.35 -6.65
N TYR A 21 -5.56 3.69 -5.79
CA TYR A 21 -5.60 4.98 -5.08
C TYR A 21 -5.29 4.78 -3.60
N SER A 22 -4.91 5.87 -2.91
CA SER A 22 -5.05 5.92 -1.45
C SER A 22 -6.53 5.82 -1.08
N LYS A 23 -6.81 5.50 0.19
CA LYS A 23 -8.18 5.34 0.70
C LYS A 23 -9.10 6.51 0.33
N ASP A 24 -8.64 7.72 0.60
CA ASP A 24 -9.43 8.94 0.45
C ASP A 24 -9.15 9.65 -0.89
N GLY A 25 -8.19 9.18 -1.68
CA GLY A 25 -7.68 9.87 -2.87
C GLY A 25 -6.97 11.20 -2.56
N PHE A 26 -6.26 11.75 -3.54
CA PHE A 26 -5.63 13.08 -3.43
C PHE A 26 -5.34 13.66 -4.81
N TRP A 27 -5.20 14.98 -4.90
CA TRP A 27 -4.67 15.67 -6.07
C TRP A 27 -3.17 15.90 -5.92
N VAL A 28 -2.40 15.80 -7.00
CA VAL A 28 -0.96 16.12 -6.99
C VAL A 28 -0.75 17.58 -7.38
N ASP A 29 -0.06 18.35 -6.54
CA ASP A 29 0.28 19.79 -6.65
C ASP A 29 -0.90 20.77 -6.72
N LYS A 30 -1.91 20.51 -7.55
CA LYS A 30 -3.05 21.40 -7.74
C LYS A 30 -4.32 20.59 -7.92
N ARG A 31 -5.41 21.05 -7.28
CA ARG A 31 -6.76 20.57 -7.59
C ARG A 31 -7.13 20.92 -9.02
N ILE A 32 -7.69 19.95 -9.75
CA ILE A 32 -8.24 20.17 -11.08
C ILE A 32 -9.48 21.03 -10.98
N ASP A 33 -9.48 22.15 -11.68
CA ASP A 33 -10.65 22.99 -11.86
C ASP A 33 -11.50 22.42 -13.00
N ILE A 34 -12.68 21.89 -12.67
CA ILE A 34 -13.59 21.28 -13.64
C ILE A 34 -14.26 22.29 -14.56
N GLU A 35 -14.24 23.58 -14.21
CA GLU A 35 -14.78 24.65 -15.05
C GLU A 35 -13.74 25.11 -16.10
N ASN A 36 -12.46 24.81 -15.87
CA ASN A 36 -11.38 25.13 -16.79
C ASN A 36 -11.13 23.98 -17.79
N PRO A 37 -11.38 24.18 -19.10
CA PRO A 37 -11.20 23.13 -20.10
C PRO A 37 -9.79 22.54 -20.17
N ASP A 38 -8.76 23.34 -19.90
CA ASP A 38 -7.37 22.87 -19.94
C ASP A 38 -7.00 22.01 -18.73
N ASP A 39 -7.61 22.25 -17.57
CA ASP A 39 -7.44 21.41 -16.40
C ASP A 39 -8.25 20.11 -16.55
N VAL A 40 -9.46 20.18 -17.08
CA VAL A 40 -10.31 19.00 -17.38
C VAL A 40 -9.63 18.04 -18.36
N ARG A 41 -8.92 18.56 -19.37
CA ARG A 41 -8.22 17.73 -20.37
C ARG A 41 -7.26 16.72 -19.75
N LYS A 42 -6.67 17.06 -18.60
CA LYS A 42 -5.73 16.21 -17.86
C LYS A 42 -6.38 14.97 -17.26
N LEU A 43 -7.71 14.91 -17.22
CA LEU A 43 -8.46 13.76 -16.71
C LEU A 43 -8.86 12.77 -17.81
N PHE A 44 -8.76 13.16 -19.08
CA PHE A 44 -9.18 12.35 -20.22
C PHE A 44 -8.20 11.22 -20.54
N GLY A 45 -8.70 10.21 -21.27
CA GLY A 45 -7.94 9.04 -21.68
C GLY A 45 -8.11 7.84 -20.75
N ILE A 46 -7.34 6.79 -21.04
CA ILE A 46 -7.35 5.52 -20.29
C ILE A 46 -6.95 5.75 -18.82
N ILE A 47 -5.96 6.62 -18.63
CA ILE A 47 -5.49 7.14 -17.34
C ILE A 47 -5.37 8.67 -17.46
N PRO A 48 -5.41 9.43 -16.35
CA PRO A 48 -5.15 10.85 -16.37
C PRO A 48 -3.69 11.13 -16.70
N ASP A 49 -3.38 12.40 -16.90
CA ASP A 49 -2.02 12.84 -17.12
C ASP A 49 -1.08 12.37 -16.01
N ILE A 50 0.02 11.75 -16.43
CA ILE A 50 1.11 11.33 -15.55
C ILE A 50 1.90 12.58 -15.18
N VAL A 51 1.94 12.91 -13.88
CA VAL A 51 2.73 14.04 -13.37
C VAL A 51 4.05 13.60 -12.76
N ILE A 52 4.12 12.37 -12.26
CA ILE A 52 5.34 11.76 -11.74
C ILE A 52 5.63 10.49 -12.53
N SER A 53 6.84 10.39 -13.06
CA SER A 53 7.37 9.17 -13.62
C SER A 53 8.67 8.83 -12.91
N ALA A 54 8.75 7.61 -12.39
CA ALA A 54 9.90 7.14 -11.65
C ALA A 54 10.29 5.73 -12.09
N GLU A 55 11.55 5.58 -12.51
CA GLU A 55 12.07 4.33 -13.03
C GLU A 55 13.27 3.88 -12.20
N PHE A 56 13.13 2.71 -11.59
CA PHE A 56 14.18 2.05 -10.83
C PHE A 56 14.44 0.66 -11.40
N LYS A 57 15.60 0.10 -11.09
CA LYS A 57 15.97 -1.25 -11.54
C LYS A 57 14.96 -2.34 -11.13
N LYS A 58 14.25 -2.16 -10.00
CA LYS A 58 13.37 -3.18 -9.40
C LYS A 58 11.88 -2.91 -9.64
N PHE A 59 11.51 -1.67 -9.98
CA PHE A 59 10.12 -1.28 -10.21
C PHE A 59 10.05 0.00 -11.03
N ARG A 60 8.89 0.24 -11.62
CA ARG A 60 8.50 1.53 -12.23
C ARG A 60 7.22 2.00 -11.56
N ALA A 61 7.12 3.30 -11.33
CA ALA A 61 5.95 3.91 -10.73
C ALA A 61 5.55 5.17 -11.51
N PHE A 62 4.27 5.28 -11.84
CA PHE A 62 3.67 6.50 -12.37
C PHE A 62 2.61 7.01 -11.41
N VAL A 63 2.54 8.32 -11.22
CA VAL A 63 1.46 8.94 -10.43
C VAL A 63 0.78 9.99 -11.29
N CYS A 64 -0.53 9.87 -11.39
CA CYS A 64 -1.36 10.73 -12.22
C CYS A 64 -1.80 11.98 -11.43
N VAL A 65 -2.31 13.01 -12.12
CA VAL A 65 -2.79 14.27 -11.51
C VAL A 65 -3.79 14.05 -10.36
N ASP A 66 -4.59 12.98 -10.45
CA ASP A 66 -5.62 12.60 -9.49
C ASP A 66 -5.11 11.60 -8.43
N GLY A 67 -3.80 11.42 -8.28
CA GLY A 67 -3.27 10.48 -7.29
C GLY A 67 -3.51 9.00 -7.61
N LEU A 68 -3.93 8.64 -8.84
CA LEU A 68 -3.83 7.25 -9.31
C LEU A 68 -2.36 6.86 -9.37
N ILE A 69 -2.00 5.85 -8.58
CA ILE A 69 -0.65 5.30 -8.52
C ILE A 69 -0.63 4.04 -9.37
N LEU A 70 0.23 4.00 -10.39
CA LEU A 70 0.49 2.83 -11.22
C LEU A 70 1.83 2.25 -10.82
N LEU A 71 1.85 1.00 -10.37
CA LEU A 71 3.05 0.31 -9.94
C LEU A 71 3.30 -0.93 -10.80
N ARG A 72 4.53 -1.06 -11.28
CA ARG A 72 5.03 -2.26 -11.96
C ARG A 72 6.27 -2.77 -11.25
N VAL A 73 6.23 -4.00 -10.76
CA VAL A 73 7.36 -4.63 -10.07
C VAL A 73 8.08 -5.58 -11.03
N GLU A 74 9.37 -5.33 -11.28
CA GLU A 74 10.09 -5.93 -12.42
C GLU A 74 10.19 -7.46 -12.35
N HIS A 75 10.47 -8.02 -11.18
CA HIS A 75 10.58 -9.47 -11.03
C HIS A 75 9.21 -10.15 -11.15
N LEU A 76 8.14 -9.55 -10.58
CA LEU A 76 6.80 -10.11 -10.67
C LEU A 76 6.24 -10.03 -12.10
N ALA A 77 6.53 -8.96 -12.84
CA ALA A 77 6.10 -8.84 -14.23
C ALA A 77 6.74 -9.92 -15.14
N ARG A 78 7.96 -10.38 -14.82
CA ARG A 78 8.62 -11.48 -15.55
C ARG A 78 8.03 -12.85 -15.23
N THR A 79 7.40 -12.99 -14.07
CA THR A 79 6.81 -14.25 -13.59
C THR A 79 5.28 -14.20 -13.61
N MET A 80 4.69 -13.33 -14.44
CA MET A 80 3.25 -13.19 -14.54
C MET A 80 2.65 -14.50 -15.10
N PRO A 81 1.76 -15.18 -14.34
CA PRO A 81 1.11 -16.39 -14.82
C PRO A 81 0.05 -16.06 -15.88
N SER A 82 -0.37 -17.08 -16.63
CA SER A 82 -1.45 -16.94 -17.60
C SER A 82 -2.79 -16.83 -16.88
N ILE A 83 -3.28 -15.60 -16.69
CA ILE A 83 -4.48 -15.29 -15.89
C ILE A 83 -5.76 -15.91 -16.47
N GLY A 84 -5.76 -16.24 -17.77
CA GLY A 84 -6.87 -16.94 -18.43
C GLY A 84 -6.84 -18.45 -18.30
N ASP A 85 -5.79 -19.06 -17.73
CA ASP A 85 -5.69 -20.51 -17.56
C ASP A 85 -6.21 -20.94 -16.18
N PRO A 86 -7.37 -21.63 -16.08
CA PRO A 86 -7.90 -22.09 -14.80
C PRO A 86 -6.95 -23.02 -14.02
N ARG A 87 -5.99 -23.66 -14.69
CA ARG A 87 -5.00 -24.54 -14.06
C ARG A 87 -3.94 -23.76 -13.28
N GLN A 88 -3.76 -22.46 -13.56
CA GLN A 88 -2.81 -21.57 -12.90
C GLN A 88 -3.47 -20.59 -11.93
N LEU A 89 -4.70 -20.89 -11.49
CA LEU A 89 -5.45 -19.99 -10.61
C LEU A 89 -4.70 -19.70 -9.30
N SER A 90 -4.13 -20.73 -8.66
CA SER A 90 -3.36 -20.58 -7.42
C SER A 90 -2.15 -19.66 -7.61
N ASP A 91 -1.39 -19.87 -8.70
CA ASP A 91 -0.20 -19.06 -9.01
C ASP A 91 -0.60 -17.61 -9.33
N SER A 92 -1.72 -17.42 -10.01
CA SER A 92 -2.28 -16.10 -10.33
C SER A 92 -2.70 -15.34 -9.08
N LEU A 93 -3.34 -16.01 -8.13
CA LEU A 93 -3.70 -15.42 -6.84
C LEU A 93 -2.45 -15.05 -6.03
N GLN A 94 -1.47 -15.95 -5.93
CA GLN A 94 -0.22 -15.69 -5.22
C GLN A 94 0.58 -14.54 -5.85
N TRP A 95 0.62 -14.46 -7.18
CA TRP A 95 1.27 -13.38 -7.92
C TRP A 95 0.60 -12.03 -7.64
N LEU A 96 -0.73 -12.01 -7.62
CA LEU A 96 -1.52 -10.82 -7.33
C LEU A 96 -1.35 -10.38 -5.87
N GLU A 97 -1.43 -11.30 -4.91
CA GLU A 97 -1.15 -11.04 -3.49
C GLU A 97 0.24 -10.45 -3.30
N SER A 98 1.24 -11.00 -3.99
CA SER A 98 2.61 -10.49 -3.95
C SER A 98 2.67 -9.04 -4.46
N HIS A 99 1.97 -8.71 -5.55
CA HIS A 99 1.87 -7.34 -6.04
C HIS A 99 1.17 -6.39 -5.05
N LEU A 100 0.08 -6.84 -4.42
CA LEU A 100 -0.63 -6.07 -3.41
C LEU A 100 0.27 -5.80 -2.19
N ASP A 101 1.17 -6.71 -1.85
CA ASP A 101 2.15 -6.46 -0.79
C ASP A 101 3.08 -5.28 -1.13
N TYR A 102 3.53 -5.16 -2.39
CA TYR A 102 4.29 -3.99 -2.84
C TYR A 102 3.46 -2.71 -2.86
N ALA A 103 2.20 -2.78 -3.33
CA ALA A 103 1.30 -1.63 -3.33
C ALA A 103 1.06 -1.09 -1.90
N ASN A 104 0.82 -2.00 -0.95
CA ASN A 104 0.64 -1.67 0.47
C ASN A 104 1.88 -1.04 1.10
N ALA A 105 3.07 -1.58 0.79
CA ALA A 105 4.33 -1.01 1.27
C ALA A 105 4.57 0.40 0.71
N LEU A 106 4.26 0.63 -0.58
CA LEU A 106 4.35 1.96 -1.19
C LEU A 106 3.36 2.94 -0.54
N GLN A 107 2.13 2.52 -0.25
CA GLN A 107 1.17 3.38 0.45
C GLN A 107 1.65 3.82 1.84
N LEU A 108 2.31 2.93 2.60
CA LEU A 108 2.90 3.30 3.89
C LEU A 108 4.04 4.32 3.73
N CYS A 109 4.83 4.24 2.66
CA CYS A 109 5.86 5.24 2.37
C CYS A 109 5.21 6.60 2.06
N ILE A 110 4.12 6.61 1.27
CA ILE A 110 3.38 7.82 0.92
C ILE A 110 2.79 8.48 2.17
N GLU A 111 2.14 7.70 3.03
CA GLU A 111 1.66 8.19 4.31
C GLU A 111 2.81 8.79 5.14
N SER A 112 3.90 8.06 5.31
CA SER A 112 5.03 8.50 6.14
C SER A 112 5.61 9.83 5.66
N GLU A 113 5.86 9.98 4.37
CA GLU A 113 6.39 11.23 3.83
C GLU A 113 5.37 12.36 3.87
N SER A 114 4.07 12.06 3.76
CA SER A 114 3.02 13.07 3.92
C SER A 114 2.96 13.62 5.34
N ILE A 115 3.13 12.77 6.36
CA ILE A 115 3.15 13.17 7.78
C ILE A 115 4.39 14.00 8.11
N LYS A 116 5.55 13.66 7.53
CA LYS A 116 6.80 14.39 7.76
C LYS A 116 6.80 15.78 7.12
N ASN A 117 6.00 16.00 6.07
CA ASN A 117 5.94 17.25 5.36
C ASN A 117 4.88 18.18 5.94
N SER A 118 5.31 19.25 6.62
CA SER A 118 4.42 20.23 7.26
C SER A 118 3.47 20.99 6.31
N THR A 119 3.79 21.01 5.02
CA THR A 119 2.96 21.67 3.99
C THR A 119 1.99 20.71 3.31
N SER A 120 2.11 19.40 3.59
CA SER A 120 1.24 18.38 3.02
C SER A 120 0.08 18.08 3.97
N PRO A 121 -1.12 17.84 3.44
CA PRO A 121 -2.13 17.10 4.19
C PRO A 121 -1.62 15.70 4.52
N GLU A 122 -2.02 15.17 5.67
CA GLU A 122 -1.72 13.80 6.05
C GLU A 122 -2.56 12.84 5.20
N ILE A 123 -1.90 11.91 4.51
CA ILE A 123 -2.54 10.82 3.78
C ILE A 123 -2.61 9.61 4.70
N ILE A 124 -3.82 9.08 4.91
CA ILE A 124 -3.99 7.86 5.70
C ILE A 124 -3.94 6.66 4.75
N SER A 125 -2.99 5.74 4.99
CA SER A 125 -2.95 4.48 4.25
C SER A 125 -3.97 3.48 4.80
N THR A 126 -4.53 2.68 3.92
CA THR A 126 -5.19 1.41 4.24
C THR A 126 -4.72 0.36 3.24
N SER A 127 -4.93 -0.91 3.53
CA SER A 127 -4.57 -1.98 2.63
C SER A 127 -5.34 -1.83 1.33
N VAL A 128 -4.60 -1.84 0.22
CA VAL A 128 -5.13 -2.00 -1.12
C VAL A 128 -5.72 -3.40 -1.22
N LEU A 129 -7.01 -3.48 -1.54
CA LEU A 129 -7.68 -4.73 -1.86
C LEU A 129 -7.68 -4.93 -3.36
N ASN A 130 -7.82 -6.17 -3.80
CA ASN A 130 -7.89 -6.48 -5.22
C ASN A 130 -9.03 -5.71 -5.94
N SER A 131 -10.19 -5.56 -5.29
CA SER A 131 -11.33 -4.78 -5.78
C SER A 131 -11.05 -3.29 -5.95
N ASP A 132 -10.00 -2.77 -5.31
CA ASP A 132 -9.61 -1.35 -5.39
C ASP A 132 -8.53 -1.12 -6.46
N THR A 133 -8.16 -2.17 -7.19
CA THR A 133 -7.14 -2.10 -8.23
C THR A 133 -7.72 -2.08 -9.63
N CYS A 134 -6.91 -1.55 -10.56
CA CYS A 134 -7.10 -1.71 -11.99
C CYS A 134 -5.79 -2.16 -12.61
N ARG A 135 -5.84 -2.74 -13.81
CA ARG A 135 -4.63 -3.03 -14.58
C ARG A 135 -4.56 -2.11 -15.76
N VAL A 136 -3.38 -1.58 -16.05
CA VAL A 136 -3.15 -0.66 -17.16
C VAL A 136 -1.99 -1.20 -17.99
N GLY A 137 -2.22 -1.40 -19.29
CA GLY A 137 -1.19 -1.78 -20.24
C GLY A 137 -0.58 -0.57 -20.92
N PHE A 138 0.74 -0.58 -21.11
CA PHE A 138 1.49 0.45 -21.83
C PHE A 138 2.24 -0.13 -23.03
N ILE A 139 2.27 0.61 -24.13
CA ILE A 139 3.14 0.35 -25.29
C ILE A 139 3.89 1.65 -25.56
N ASP A 140 5.23 1.59 -25.56
CA ASP A 140 6.10 2.76 -25.79
C ASP A 140 5.77 3.97 -24.89
N GLY A 141 5.42 3.70 -23.63
CA GLY A 141 5.05 4.74 -22.65
C GLY A 141 3.63 5.30 -22.81
N ILE A 142 2.85 4.81 -23.76
CA ILE A 142 1.47 5.23 -23.99
C ILE A 142 0.51 4.19 -23.38
N PRO A 143 -0.48 4.59 -22.57
CA PRO A 143 -1.49 3.68 -22.04
C PRO A 143 -2.38 3.18 -23.20
N VAL A 144 -2.55 1.86 -23.32
CA VAL A 144 -3.29 1.23 -24.44
C VAL A 144 -4.50 0.41 -24.00
N ASN A 145 -4.56 -0.02 -22.74
CA ASN A 145 -5.74 -0.68 -22.19
C ASN A 145 -5.85 -0.44 -20.69
N ARG A 146 -7.08 -0.57 -20.17
CA ARG A 146 -7.35 -0.62 -18.74
C ARG A 146 -8.45 -1.62 -18.46
N SER A 147 -8.20 -2.54 -17.53
CA SER A 147 -9.23 -3.43 -17.01
C SER A 147 -9.51 -3.08 -15.55
N LEU A 148 -10.81 -2.93 -15.23
CA LEU A 148 -11.28 -2.71 -13.87
C LEU A 148 -11.69 -4.04 -13.26
N GLU A 149 -11.34 -4.26 -11.99
CA GLU A 149 -11.95 -5.32 -11.20
C GLU A 149 -13.19 -4.72 -10.50
N ASN A 150 -14.31 -5.47 -10.48
CA ASN A 150 -15.65 -4.95 -10.15
C ASN A 150 -15.78 -4.25 -8.76
N ASN A 151 -16.74 -3.31 -8.69
CA ASN A 151 -17.33 -2.55 -7.55
C ASN A 151 -16.70 -1.20 -7.12
N ARG A 152 -17.60 -0.21 -6.89
CA ARG A 152 -17.62 1.02 -6.04
C ARG A 152 -16.30 1.74 -5.62
N SER A 153 -15.16 1.48 -6.24
CA SER A 153 -13.89 2.13 -5.92
C SER A 153 -13.78 3.55 -6.52
N LEU A 154 -12.82 4.35 -6.04
CA LEU A 154 -12.48 5.65 -6.62
C LEU A 154 -12.16 5.55 -8.12
N VAL A 155 -11.65 4.39 -8.55
CA VAL A 155 -11.45 4.04 -9.96
C VAL A 155 -12.79 4.04 -10.75
N ALA A 156 -13.84 3.47 -10.19
CA ALA A 156 -15.17 3.43 -10.80
C ALA A 156 -15.83 4.82 -10.80
N ALA A 157 -15.74 5.54 -9.68
CA ALA A 157 -16.20 6.94 -9.60
C ALA A 157 -15.50 7.82 -10.64
N ARG A 158 -14.22 7.56 -10.92
CA ARG A 158 -13.50 8.20 -12.02
C ARG A 158 -14.06 7.90 -13.39
N HIS A 159 -14.35 6.64 -13.65
CA HIS A 159 -14.92 6.25 -14.93
C HIS A 159 -16.25 6.97 -15.19
N GLU A 160 -17.12 7.03 -14.17
CA GLU A 160 -18.40 7.77 -14.24
C GLU A 160 -18.19 9.26 -14.55
N LEU A 161 -17.22 9.92 -13.92
CA LEU A 161 -16.90 11.32 -14.21
C LEU A 161 -16.43 11.51 -15.66
N ILE A 162 -15.57 10.63 -16.17
CA ILE A 162 -15.09 10.72 -17.55
C ILE A 162 -16.24 10.55 -18.53
N VAL A 163 -17.14 9.59 -18.29
CA VAL A 163 -18.35 9.40 -19.10
C VAL A 163 -19.20 10.67 -19.09
N TRP A 164 -19.39 11.30 -17.93
CA TRP A 164 -20.13 12.57 -17.83
C TRP A 164 -19.45 13.72 -18.59
N LEU A 165 -18.15 13.93 -18.39
CA LEU A 165 -17.38 14.98 -19.08
C LEU A 165 -17.41 14.79 -20.60
N SER A 166 -17.25 13.54 -21.07
CA SER A 166 -17.23 13.21 -22.50
C SER A 166 -18.61 13.31 -23.17
N SER A 167 -19.71 13.25 -22.40
CA SER A 167 -21.08 13.36 -22.93
C SER A 167 -21.54 14.80 -23.16
N GLY A 168 -20.68 15.80 -22.96
CA GLY A 168 -20.98 17.22 -23.27
C GLY A 168 -21.75 17.98 -22.19
N MET A 169 -21.75 17.48 -20.95
CA MET A 169 -22.43 18.07 -19.79
C MET A 169 -23.96 18.41 -19.90
N PRO A 170 -24.81 17.85 -20.79
CA PRO A 170 -26.16 18.37 -20.94
C PRO A 170 -27.13 17.59 -20.01
N ALA A 171 -27.74 18.33 -19.07
CA ALA A 171 -29.02 18.03 -18.41
C ALA A 171 -29.14 16.83 -17.44
N GLN A 172 -28.08 16.07 -17.14
CA GLN A 172 -28.06 15.18 -15.97
C GLN A 172 -27.38 15.88 -14.79
N GLN A 173 -27.89 15.66 -13.57
CA GLN A 173 -27.35 16.27 -12.34
C GLN A 173 -25.81 16.20 -12.35
N HIS A 174 -25.17 17.34 -12.08
CA HIS A 174 -23.72 17.43 -11.94
C HIS A 174 -23.21 16.24 -11.10
N PRO A 175 -22.10 15.56 -11.45
CA PRO A 175 -21.52 14.47 -10.65
C PRO A 175 -21.29 14.81 -9.17
N GLN A 176 -21.30 16.11 -8.83
CA GLN A 176 -21.39 16.64 -7.48
C GLN A 176 -22.57 16.07 -6.68
N ALA A 177 -23.67 15.67 -7.33
CA ALA A 177 -24.84 15.05 -6.69
C ALA A 177 -24.69 13.54 -6.46
N THR A 178 -23.78 12.86 -7.17
CA THR A 178 -23.63 11.39 -7.13
C THR A 178 -22.37 10.91 -6.39
N SER A 179 -21.27 11.69 -6.35
CA SER A 179 -20.10 11.37 -5.51
C SER A 179 -19.31 12.62 -5.09
N PRO A 180 -19.63 13.25 -3.94
CA PRO A 180 -18.95 14.45 -3.44
C PRO A 180 -17.48 14.23 -3.01
N ALA A 181 -17.03 12.98 -2.95
CA ALA A 181 -15.72 12.60 -2.38
C ALA A 181 -14.53 13.30 -3.05
N TRP A 182 -14.60 13.54 -4.37
CA TRP A 182 -13.47 14.07 -5.13
C TRP A 182 -13.14 15.53 -4.84
N MET A 183 -14.15 16.32 -4.48
CA MET A 183 -13.95 17.72 -4.09
C MET A 183 -13.35 17.86 -2.69
N SER A 184 -13.52 16.84 -1.85
CA SER A 184 -12.85 16.76 -0.55
C SER A 184 -11.41 16.27 -0.62
N TRP A 185 -10.94 15.80 -1.78
CA TRP A 185 -9.57 15.36 -1.92
C TRP A 185 -8.59 16.48 -1.62
N THR A 186 -7.62 16.13 -0.82
CA THR A 186 -6.57 17.06 -0.41
C THR A 186 -5.54 17.21 -1.52
N VAL A 187 -4.80 18.31 -1.51
CA VAL A 187 -3.75 18.58 -2.49
C VAL A 187 -2.41 18.23 -1.85
N VAL A 188 -1.71 17.28 -2.44
CA VAL A 188 -0.45 16.75 -1.94
C VAL A 188 0.69 17.28 -2.83
N PRO A 189 1.72 17.91 -2.26
CA PRO A 189 2.88 18.35 -3.03
C PRO A 189 3.57 17.18 -3.74
N LYS A 190 3.95 17.37 -5.00
CA LYS A 190 4.67 16.38 -5.80
C LYS A 190 5.97 15.90 -5.14
N SER A 191 6.65 16.78 -4.40
CA SER A 191 7.85 16.46 -3.63
C SER A 191 7.61 15.36 -2.58
N VAL A 192 6.45 15.33 -1.93
CA VAL A 192 6.08 14.29 -0.96
C VAL A 192 6.04 12.92 -1.63
N ILE A 193 5.38 12.84 -2.78
CA ILE A 193 5.24 11.59 -3.53
C ILE A 193 6.58 11.14 -4.09
N HIS A 194 7.42 12.06 -4.57
CA HIS A 194 8.80 11.73 -4.96
C HIS A 194 9.61 11.15 -3.79
N SER A 195 9.62 11.80 -2.63
CA SER A 195 10.30 11.29 -1.43
C SER A 195 9.77 9.91 -1.03
N ALA A 196 8.46 9.68 -1.14
CA ALA A 196 7.86 8.39 -0.81
C ALA A 196 8.33 7.27 -1.76
N ILE A 197 8.42 7.57 -3.06
CA ILE A 197 8.93 6.64 -4.08
C ILE A 197 10.43 6.37 -3.85
N GLU A 198 11.21 7.38 -3.48
CA GLU A 198 12.62 7.22 -3.12
C GLU A 198 12.78 6.32 -1.88
N THR A 199 12.01 6.55 -0.82
CA THR A 199 11.97 5.68 0.37
C THR A 199 11.59 4.25 0.00
N PHE A 200 10.57 4.06 -0.85
CA PHE A 200 10.17 2.74 -1.34
C PHE A 200 11.30 2.05 -2.13
N SER A 201 12.09 2.80 -2.90
CA SER A 201 13.22 2.25 -3.65
C SER A 201 14.28 1.60 -2.75
N LEU A 202 14.45 2.09 -1.53
CA LEU A 202 15.40 1.55 -0.54
C LEU A 202 14.97 0.20 0.02
N ILE A 203 13.67 -0.13 -0.03
CA ILE A 203 13.10 -1.34 0.58
C ILE A 203 12.51 -2.34 -0.41
N CYS A 204 12.15 -1.91 -1.63
CA CYS A 204 11.55 -2.77 -2.68
C CYS A 204 12.39 -3.99 -3.06
N GLY A 205 13.64 -4.04 -2.60
CA GLY A 205 14.55 -5.12 -2.82
C GLY A 205 14.51 -6.29 -1.85
N ASP A 206 13.86 -6.15 -0.70
CA ASP A 206 13.82 -7.16 0.36
C ASP A 206 12.37 -7.59 0.55
N GLU A 207 12.02 -8.74 -0.03
CA GLU A 207 10.65 -9.29 -0.01
C GLU A 207 10.11 -9.48 1.42
N ASN A 208 10.97 -9.75 2.40
CA ASN A 208 10.52 -9.89 3.79
C ASN A 208 10.04 -8.56 4.35
N ILE A 209 10.74 -7.45 4.05
CA ILE A 209 10.28 -6.11 4.44
C ILE A 209 8.94 -5.81 3.78
N ILE A 210 8.83 -6.06 2.48
CA ILE A 210 7.62 -5.77 1.72
C ILE A 210 6.43 -6.52 2.31
N LYS A 211 6.60 -7.80 2.64
CA LYS A 211 5.59 -8.57 3.36
C LYS A 211 5.28 -7.97 4.73
N TRP A 212 6.28 -7.66 5.55
CA TRP A 212 6.07 -7.07 6.88
C TRP A 212 5.30 -5.74 6.82
N LEU A 213 5.67 -4.85 5.90
CA LEU A 213 4.97 -3.58 5.70
C LEU A 213 3.55 -3.79 5.18
N SER A 214 3.35 -4.75 4.26
CA SER A 214 2.01 -5.12 3.83
C SER A 214 1.14 -5.61 5.00
N PHE A 215 1.69 -6.44 5.89
CA PHE A 215 1.01 -6.87 7.11
C PHE A 215 0.71 -5.70 8.06
N ILE A 216 1.61 -4.73 8.18
CA ILE A 216 1.36 -3.49 8.95
C ILE A 216 0.20 -2.70 8.33
N SER A 217 0.14 -2.55 7.01
CA SER A 217 -0.97 -1.86 6.32
C SER A 217 -2.31 -2.59 6.49
N LYS A 218 -2.31 -3.93 6.40
CA LYS A 218 -3.48 -4.77 6.70
C LYS A 218 -3.92 -4.60 8.16
N ALA A 219 -2.98 -4.62 9.10
CA ALA A 219 -3.28 -4.38 10.51
C ALA A 219 -3.86 -3.00 10.79
N LYS A 220 -3.34 -1.97 10.11
CA LYS A 220 -3.85 -0.60 10.17
C LYS A 220 -5.29 -0.50 9.68
N THR A 221 -5.63 -1.24 8.63
CA THR A 221 -7.01 -1.34 8.13
C THR A 221 -7.94 -2.00 9.15
N SER A 222 -7.52 -3.12 9.75
CA SER A 222 -8.27 -3.76 10.83
C SER A 222 -8.46 -2.83 12.03
N HIS A 223 -7.41 -2.10 12.44
CA HIS A 223 -7.48 -1.11 13.50
C HIS A 223 -8.48 0.00 13.19
N PHE A 224 -8.43 0.54 11.96
CA PHE A 224 -9.40 1.54 11.50
C PHE A 224 -10.84 1.02 11.57
N ASN A 225 -11.05 -0.26 11.23
CA ASN A 225 -12.35 -0.91 11.31
C ASN A 225 -12.75 -1.36 12.73
N ASN A 226 -12.02 -0.91 13.77
CA ASN A 226 -12.20 -1.27 15.18
C ASN A 226 -11.99 -2.77 15.48
N ASP A 227 -11.38 -3.53 14.57
CA ASP A 227 -10.94 -4.90 14.82
C ASP A 227 -9.50 -4.90 15.37
N PHE A 228 -9.38 -4.43 16.62
CA PHE A 228 -8.10 -4.32 17.32
C PHE A 228 -7.44 -5.68 17.56
N ARG A 229 -8.25 -6.74 17.66
CA ARG A 229 -7.76 -8.11 17.86
C ARG A 229 -7.02 -8.58 16.61
N VAL A 230 -7.64 -8.47 15.43
CA VAL A 230 -6.98 -8.84 14.18
C VAL A 230 -5.79 -7.94 13.91
N ALA A 231 -5.92 -6.62 14.14
CA ALA A 231 -4.80 -5.68 14.02
C ALA A 231 -3.59 -6.11 14.86
N PHE A 232 -3.81 -6.42 16.14
CA PHE A 232 -2.76 -6.88 17.03
C PHE A 232 -2.14 -8.20 16.57
N VAL A 233 -2.94 -9.19 16.15
CA VAL A 233 -2.43 -10.48 15.68
C VAL A 233 -1.53 -10.32 14.46
N LEU A 234 -1.95 -9.52 13.47
CA LEU A 234 -1.15 -9.24 12.27
C LEU A 234 0.18 -8.55 12.64
N LEU A 235 0.15 -7.55 13.54
CA LEU A 235 1.35 -6.88 14.03
C LEU A 235 2.26 -7.82 14.82
N TRP A 236 1.69 -8.73 15.62
CA TRP A 236 2.48 -9.70 16.37
C TRP A 236 3.23 -10.66 15.45
N PHE A 237 2.62 -11.12 14.35
CA PHE A 237 3.33 -11.90 13.34
C PHE A 237 4.53 -11.15 12.74
N VAL A 238 4.37 -9.85 12.47
CA VAL A 238 5.47 -8.99 12.01
C VAL A 238 6.57 -8.89 13.07
N ILE A 239 6.20 -8.58 14.32
CA ILE A 239 7.13 -8.49 15.46
C ILE A 239 7.94 -9.78 15.61
N GLU A 240 7.27 -10.94 15.65
CA GLU A 240 7.97 -12.21 15.80
C GLU A 240 8.93 -12.49 14.64
N SER A 241 8.47 -12.27 13.41
CA SER A 241 9.24 -12.55 12.21
C SER A 241 10.44 -11.62 12.07
N ALA A 242 10.24 -10.31 12.29
CA ALA A 242 11.30 -9.30 12.24
C ALA A 242 12.34 -9.50 13.34
N ALA A 243 11.92 -9.77 14.59
CA ALA A 243 12.83 -10.05 15.69
C ALA A 243 13.65 -11.34 15.46
N LYS A 244 13.02 -12.42 14.96
CA LYS A 244 13.72 -13.66 14.58
C LYS A 244 14.74 -13.42 13.47
N SER A 245 14.37 -12.62 12.47
CA SER A 245 15.28 -12.24 11.37
C SER A 245 16.46 -11.40 11.87
N LEU A 246 16.21 -10.41 12.73
CA LEU A 246 17.25 -9.60 13.35
C LEU A 246 18.20 -10.45 14.19
N ALA A 247 17.67 -11.36 14.99
CA ALA A 247 18.44 -12.30 15.80
C ALA A 247 19.34 -13.17 14.90
N LEU A 248 18.77 -13.77 13.85
CA LEU A 248 19.50 -14.62 12.90
C LEU A 248 20.63 -13.86 12.19
N LYS A 249 20.36 -12.64 11.71
CA LYS A 249 21.37 -11.77 11.07
C LYS A 249 22.54 -11.44 12.00
N ASN A 250 22.32 -11.46 13.32
CA ASN A 250 23.33 -11.17 14.33
C ASN A 250 23.89 -12.42 15.02
N GLY A 251 23.79 -13.59 14.37
CA GLY A 251 24.38 -14.84 14.83
C GLY A 251 23.71 -15.44 16.07
N ILE A 252 22.55 -14.94 16.49
CA ILE A 252 21.75 -15.55 17.54
C ILE A 252 21.03 -16.75 16.93
N ASN A 253 21.30 -17.95 17.46
CA ASN A 253 20.69 -19.17 16.94
C ASN A 253 19.22 -19.29 17.35
N ALA A 254 18.35 -18.60 16.62
CA ALA A 254 16.91 -18.58 16.84
C ALA A 254 16.25 -19.98 16.73
N ARG A 255 16.92 -21.00 16.16
CA ARG A 255 16.41 -22.38 16.16
C ARG A 255 16.55 -23.06 17.53
N LYS A 256 17.51 -22.63 18.36
CA LYS A 256 17.66 -23.09 19.75
C LYS A 256 16.76 -22.30 20.71
N ILE A 257 16.42 -21.06 20.35
CA ILE A 257 15.59 -20.17 21.17
C ILE A 257 14.11 -20.36 20.81
N LYS A 258 13.37 -21.07 21.66
CA LYS A 258 11.99 -21.47 21.36
C LYS A 258 10.94 -20.39 21.61
N THR A 259 11.27 -19.32 22.35
CA THR A 259 10.29 -18.33 22.79
C THR A 259 10.69 -16.91 22.41
N MET A 260 9.69 -16.08 22.14
CA MET A 260 9.87 -14.65 21.86
C MET A 260 10.49 -13.89 23.03
N GLU A 261 10.23 -14.32 24.26
CA GLU A 261 10.83 -13.75 25.47
C GLU A 261 12.35 -13.89 25.48
N LEU A 262 12.85 -15.09 25.18
CA LEU A 262 14.29 -15.34 25.11
C LEU A 262 14.93 -14.62 23.91
N ILE A 263 14.22 -14.53 22.77
CA ILE A 263 14.69 -13.74 21.62
C ILE A 263 14.84 -12.27 22.00
N ALA A 264 13.82 -11.67 22.62
CA ALA A 264 13.86 -10.28 23.05
C ALA A 264 15.00 -10.03 24.06
N HIS A 265 15.23 -10.97 24.99
CA HIS A 265 16.32 -10.87 25.95
C HIS A 265 17.70 -10.89 25.28
N GLU A 266 17.94 -11.81 24.35
CA GLU A 266 19.21 -11.86 23.59
C GLU A 266 19.43 -10.60 22.73
N LEU A 267 18.36 -10.10 22.10
CA LEU A 267 18.43 -8.86 21.33
C LEU A 267 18.79 -7.67 22.23
N ARG A 268 18.23 -7.61 23.45
CA ARG A 268 18.55 -6.58 24.44
C ARG A 268 19.99 -6.69 24.91
N LEU A 269 20.46 -7.89 25.30
CA LEU A 269 21.83 -8.12 25.75
C LEU A 269 22.89 -7.72 24.72
N LYS A 270 22.57 -7.85 23.43
CA LYS A 270 23.43 -7.42 22.32
C LYS A 270 23.24 -5.96 21.91
N ASN A 271 22.45 -5.17 22.64
CA ASN A 271 22.09 -3.78 22.31
C ASN A 271 21.44 -3.63 20.92
N LEU A 272 20.78 -4.68 20.42
CA LEU A 272 20.08 -4.65 19.13
C LEU A 272 18.68 -4.03 19.27
N ILE A 273 18.10 -4.07 20.46
CA ILE A 273 16.89 -3.34 20.87
C ILE A 273 17.18 -2.57 22.17
N ASN A 274 16.51 -1.44 22.37
CA ASN A 274 16.65 -0.65 23.60
C ASN A 274 15.71 -1.18 24.71
N ASP A 275 15.88 -0.66 25.93
CA ASP A 275 15.08 -1.06 27.09
C ASP A 275 13.59 -0.77 26.88
N GLU A 276 13.23 0.39 26.32
CA GLU A 276 11.84 0.75 26.01
C GLU A 276 11.16 -0.29 25.10
N MET A 277 11.83 -0.72 24.04
CA MET A 277 11.30 -1.74 23.13
C MET A 277 11.18 -3.10 23.81
N PHE A 278 12.16 -3.49 24.64
CA PHE A 278 12.10 -4.74 25.39
C PHE A 278 10.93 -4.76 26.37
N ASP A 279 10.70 -3.65 27.08
CA ASP A 279 9.58 -3.51 28.01
C ASP A 279 8.24 -3.57 27.26
N ASN A 280 8.11 -2.83 26.16
CA ASN A 280 6.93 -2.88 25.29
C ASN A 280 6.65 -4.31 24.77
N LEU A 281 7.67 -5.03 24.30
CA LEU A 281 7.54 -6.42 23.87
C LEU A 281 7.05 -7.32 25.02
N THR A 282 7.58 -7.12 26.22
CA THR A 282 7.24 -7.91 27.40
C THR A 282 5.79 -7.67 27.83
N VAL A 283 5.37 -6.41 27.88
CA VAL A 283 4.00 -5.99 28.22
C VAL A 283 3.01 -6.55 27.21
N LEU A 284 3.20 -6.26 25.91
CA LEU A 284 2.29 -6.72 24.85
C LEU A 284 2.16 -8.24 24.82
N ARG A 285 3.26 -8.96 25.08
CA ARG A 285 3.24 -10.42 25.17
C ARG A 285 2.37 -10.91 26.32
N LYS A 286 2.59 -10.37 27.53
CA LYS A 286 1.92 -10.84 28.76
C LYS A 286 0.46 -10.43 28.80
N GLU A 287 0.16 -9.19 28.46
CA GLU A 287 -1.17 -8.61 28.61
C GLU A 287 -2.13 -9.00 27.49
N VAL A 288 -1.61 -9.16 26.27
CA VAL A 288 -2.45 -9.32 25.08
C VAL A 288 -2.16 -10.66 24.41
N ARG A 289 -0.94 -10.90 23.93
CA ARG A 289 -0.66 -12.06 23.08
C ARG A 289 -0.93 -13.38 23.80
N ASN A 290 -0.34 -13.60 24.97
CA ASN A 290 -0.51 -14.87 25.67
C ASN A 290 -1.98 -15.13 26.01
N LYS A 291 -2.72 -14.10 26.43
CA LYS A 291 -4.15 -14.22 26.70
C LYS A 291 -4.94 -14.51 25.41
N LEU A 292 -4.67 -13.82 24.31
CA LEU A 292 -5.32 -14.10 23.02
C LEU A 292 -5.11 -15.54 22.54
N PHE A 293 -3.95 -16.14 22.80
CA PHE A 293 -3.64 -17.51 22.38
C PHE A 293 -4.20 -18.58 23.33
N HIS A 294 -4.36 -18.29 24.62
CA HIS A 294 -4.82 -19.26 25.62
C HIS A 294 -6.31 -19.10 25.98
N GLU A 295 -6.83 -17.89 25.95
CA GLU A 295 -8.18 -17.47 26.35
C GLU A 295 -8.78 -16.49 25.31
N PRO A 296 -8.90 -16.87 24.01
CA PRO A 296 -9.32 -15.96 22.95
C PRO A 296 -10.74 -15.39 23.13
N ALA A 297 -11.64 -16.14 23.78
CA ALA A 297 -13.02 -15.72 23.99
C ALA A 297 -13.09 -14.50 24.93
N ASP A 298 -12.30 -14.51 26.00
CA ASP A 298 -12.38 -13.53 27.10
C ASP A 298 -11.38 -12.37 26.96
N THR A 299 -10.44 -12.49 26.03
CA THR A 299 -9.38 -11.47 25.88
C THR A 299 -9.86 -10.26 25.08
N VAL A 300 -9.91 -9.12 25.74
CA VAL A 300 -10.19 -7.82 25.09
C VAL A 300 -8.89 -7.17 24.62
N CYS A 301 -8.85 -6.78 23.34
CA CYS A 301 -7.77 -5.97 22.80
C CYS A 301 -8.23 -4.51 22.66
N LEU A 302 -7.55 -3.59 23.34
CA LEU A 302 -7.85 -2.17 23.31
C LEU A 302 -7.05 -1.47 22.18
N PRO A 303 -7.50 -0.28 21.71
CA PRO A 303 -6.83 0.43 20.62
C PRO A 303 -5.33 0.67 20.88
N HIS A 304 -4.98 1.09 22.08
CA HIS A 304 -3.60 1.41 22.44
C HIS A 304 -2.66 0.19 22.39
N HIS A 305 -3.16 -1.04 22.59
CA HIS A 305 -2.35 -2.25 22.42
C HIS A 305 -1.88 -2.41 20.98
N SER A 306 -2.78 -2.20 20.01
CA SER A 306 -2.42 -2.28 18.58
C SER A 306 -1.50 -1.14 18.15
N VAL A 307 -1.67 0.07 18.68
CA VAL A 307 -0.76 1.21 18.40
C VAL A 307 0.64 0.96 18.96
N ALA A 308 0.74 0.44 20.20
CA ALA A 308 2.02 0.08 20.79
C ALA A 308 2.71 -1.07 20.03
N ALA A 309 1.95 -2.09 19.62
CA ALA A 309 2.46 -3.16 18.77
C ALA A 309 2.94 -2.64 17.41
N ALA A 310 2.24 -1.67 16.82
CA ALA A 310 2.64 -1.04 15.57
C ALA A 310 3.96 -0.30 15.67
N LYS A 311 4.16 0.49 16.74
CA LYS A 311 5.44 1.16 17.01
C LYS A 311 6.59 0.15 17.06
N VAL A 312 6.44 -0.91 17.85
CA VAL A 312 7.46 -1.97 17.95
C VAL A 312 7.70 -2.68 16.62
N ALA A 313 6.64 -3.00 15.87
CA ALA A 313 6.74 -3.65 14.57
C ALA A 313 7.51 -2.77 13.57
N ILE A 314 7.17 -1.49 13.47
CA ILE A 314 7.82 -0.54 12.57
C ILE A 314 9.29 -0.39 12.97
N ASP A 315 9.60 -0.12 14.23
CA ASP A 315 10.97 0.05 14.70
C ASP A 315 11.85 -1.18 14.41
N LEU A 316 11.31 -2.40 14.54
CA LEU A 316 12.00 -3.64 14.18
C LEU A 316 12.19 -3.77 12.66
N VAL A 317 11.17 -3.41 11.87
CA VAL A 317 11.20 -3.50 10.41
C VAL A 317 12.14 -2.45 9.81
N VAL A 318 12.27 -1.26 10.37
CA VAL A 318 13.19 -0.22 9.84
C VAL A 318 14.60 -0.31 10.43
N ARG A 319 14.82 -1.15 11.46
CA ARG A 319 16.08 -1.26 12.18
C ARG A 319 17.28 -1.50 11.25
N GLY A 320 18.30 -0.66 11.39
CA GLY A 320 19.55 -0.77 10.64
C GLY A 320 19.42 -0.37 9.16
N ARG A 321 18.35 0.35 8.80
CA ARG A 321 18.11 0.85 7.46
C ARG A 321 18.04 2.37 7.47
N ALA A 322 18.38 2.99 6.34
CA ALA A 322 18.31 4.43 6.14
C ALA A 322 16.87 4.88 5.79
N ILE A 323 15.89 4.38 6.53
CA ILE A 323 14.48 4.74 6.37
C ILE A 323 13.87 5.04 7.72
N ASP A 324 12.96 6.00 7.72
CA ASP A 324 12.12 6.36 8.86
C ASP A 324 10.67 6.22 8.40
N LEU A 325 9.82 5.56 9.17
CA LEU A 325 8.41 5.32 8.78
C LEU A 325 7.49 5.84 9.87
N ASN A 326 6.85 6.98 9.59
CA ASN A 326 5.83 7.55 10.44
C ASN A 326 4.45 7.09 9.98
N THR A 327 3.63 6.60 10.91
CA THR A 327 2.28 6.14 10.58
C THR A 327 1.29 6.66 11.61
N LYS A 328 0.11 7.08 11.15
CA LYS A 328 -0.98 7.56 11.99
C LYS A 328 -2.06 6.50 12.13
N TRP A 329 -2.37 6.10 13.35
CA TRP A 329 -3.37 5.06 13.63
C TRP A 329 -4.66 5.73 14.11
N THR A 330 -5.72 5.62 13.33
CA THR A 330 -7.05 6.21 13.61
C THR A 330 -8.13 5.15 13.60
N THR A 331 -9.21 5.38 14.34
CA THR A 331 -10.40 4.52 14.39
C THR A 331 -11.53 5.11 13.56
N SER A 332 -12.41 4.28 13.01
CA SER A 332 -13.62 4.74 12.31
C SER A 332 -14.72 5.22 13.26
N ALA A 333 -14.70 4.79 14.52
CA ALA A 333 -15.60 5.29 15.55
C ALA A 333 -15.28 6.77 15.86
N GLN A 334 -16.26 7.66 15.63
CA GLN A 334 -16.26 9.03 16.13
C GLN A 334 -17.06 9.02 17.44
N PHE A 335 -16.44 9.43 18.54
CA PHE A 335 -17.09 9.54 19.86
C PHE A 335 -17.69 10.92 20.09
#